data_AF-A0A9E2AGT4-F1
#
_entry.id   AF-A0A9E2AGT4-F1
#
_cell.length_a   1.000
_cell.length_b   1.000
_cell.length_c   1.000
_cell.angle_alpha   90.00
_cell.angle_beta   90.00
_cell.angle_gamma   90.00
#
_symmetry.space_group_name_H-M   'P 1'
#
loop_
_entity.id
_entity.type
_entity.pdbx_description
1 polymer ?
#
loop_
_entity_poly.entity_id
_entity_poly.type
_entity_poly.pdbx_seq_one_letter_code
_entity_poly.pdbx_strand_id
1 'polypeptide(L)'
;MKNLIFLFTFGILLTACKTEVENESTSKNETTGLMVSDSNDKTPVYLDRIKLPPGYKIELYADEVDNARSLCMSPNGTLFVGTRSKGDVYALVDKDGDNKADEKYRLDKGLNMPNGVAFKDGDLY
;
A
#
# COMPACT_ATOMS: atom_id res chain seq x y z
N MET A 1 19.39 4.54 -54.84
CA MET A 1 18.71 5.42 -55.81
C MET A 1 17.47 5.99 -55.16
N LYS A 2 17.46 7.33 -54.95
CA LYS A 2 16.32 8.26 -54.88
C LYS A 2 15.29 7.99 -53.76
N ASN A 3 15.39 8.73 -52.65
CA ASN A 3 14.62 9.96 -52.34
C ASN A 3 13.13 9.63 -52.11
N LEU A 4 12.52 10.02 -50.99
CA LEU A 4 11.89 11.34 -50.93
C LEU A 4 11.60 11.76 -49.48
N ILE A 5 12.20 12.89 -49.12
CA ILE A 5 11.93 13.73 -47.95
C ILE A 5 10.53 14.35 -48.10
N PHE A 6 9.67 14.21 -47.09
CA PHE A 6 8.51 15.09 -46.90
C PHE A 6 8.72 15.92 -45.63
N LEU A 7 9.41 17.03 -45.83
CA LEU A 7 9.35 18.22 -44.98
C LEU A 7 7.95 18.82 -45.13
N PHE A 8 7.11 18.70 -44.10
CA PHE A 8 5.97 19.62 -43.92
C PHE A 8 6.24 20.47 -42.68
N THR A 9 7.04 21.50 -42.93
CA THR A 9 7.06 22.73 -42.17
C THR A 9 5.69 23.42 -42.27
N PHE A 10 5.38 24.20 -41.23
CA PHE A 10 4.42 25.30 -41.21
C PHE A 10 2.96 24.97 -40.93
N GLY A 11 2.60 25.03 -39.65
CA GLY A 11 1.24 25.05 -39.15
C GLY A 11 1.20 25.56 -37.72
N ILE A 12 1.66 26.80 -37.51
CA ILE A 12 1.42 27.55 -36.28
C ILE A 12 -0.10 27.67 -36.13
N LEU A 13 -0.67 27.00 -35.13
CA LEU A 13 -1.97 27.39 -34.60
C LEU A 13 -1.79 27.67 -33.11
N LEU A 14 -1.69 28.96 -32.81
CA LEU A 14 -1.78 29.53 -31.48
C LEU A 14 -3.15 29.19 -30.90
N THR A 15 -3.17 28.33 -29.88
CA THR A 15 -4.28 28.31 -28.92
C THR A 15 -3.70 28.57 -27.55
N ALA A 16 -3.75 29.84 -27.14
CA ALA A 16 -3.53 30.24 -25.77
C ALA A 16 -4.79 29.89 -24.96
N CYS A 17 -4.64 29.06 -23.93
CA CYS A 17 -5.33 29.28 -22.67
C CYS A 17 -4.46 28.68 -21.56
N LYS A 18 -3.70 29.58 -20.94
CA LYS A 18 -2.86 29.37 -19.79
C LYS A 18 -3.77 29.40 -18.56
N THR A 19 -3.88 28.29 -17.84
CA THR A 19 -4.30 28.31 -16.43
C THR A 19 -3.21 27.60 -15.66
N GLU A 20 -2.22 28.39 -15.24
CA GLU A 20 -1.34 28.04 -14.13
C GLU A 20 -2.21 28.12 -12.87
N VAL A 21 -2.42 26.99 -12.22
CA VAL A 21 -2.75 27.01 -10.79
C VAL A 21 -1.40 27.04 -10.08
N GLU A 22 -0.96 28.25 -9.76
CA GLU A 22 0.22 28.47 -8.93
C GLU A 22 -0.05 27.95 -7.52
N ASN A 23 0.87 27.10 -7.08
CA ASN A 23 1.06 26.74 -5.69
C ASN A 23 1.42 27.99 -4.89
N GLU A 24 0.46 28.55 -4.16
CA GLU A 24 0.76 29.59 -3.18
C GLU A 24 1.14 28.93 -1.84
N SER A 25 2.43 28.71 -1.69
CA SER A 25 3.06 28.43 -0.40
C SER A 25 3.10 29.72 0.42
N THR A 26 2.05 29.99 1.20
CA THR A 26 2.10 31.07 2.20
C THR A 26 2.80 30.56 3.46
N SER A 27 4.08 30.93 3.62
CA SER A 27 4.79 30.87 4.89
C SER A 27 4.22 31.94 5.83
N LYS A 28 3.49 31.51 6.86
CA LYS A 28 3.25 32.29 8.07
C LYS A 28 3.95 31.58 9.22
N ASN A 29 5.12 32.09 9.59
CA ASN A 29 5.76 31.74 10.85
C ASN A 29 5.12 32.62 11.95
N GLU A 30 4.23 32.03 12.73
CA GLU A 30 3.96 32.47 14.09
C GLU A 30 4.16 31.26 15.01
N THR A 31 5.29 31.29 15.71
CA THR A 31 5.71 30.32 16.71
C THR A 31 4.82 30.47 17.94
N THR A 32 3.83 29.58 18.08
CA THR A 32 3.31 29.13 19.38
C THR A 32 3.04 27.62 19.27
N GLY A 33 3.61 26.85 20.19
CA GLY A 33 3.95 25.44 19.98
C GLY A 33 2.79 24.50 19.65
N LEU A 34 3.08 23.49 18.82
CA LEU A 34 2.23 22.33 18.59
C LEU A 34 3.07 21.14 18.09
N MET A 35 2.92 20.04 18.84
CA MET A 35 2.93 18.64 18.44
C MET A 35 3.91 18.23 17.33
N VAL A 36 5.03 17.65 17.77
CA VAL A 36 5.75 16.65 16.98
C VAL A 36 4.74 15.56 16.64
N SER A 37 4.26 15.54 15.40
CA SER A 37 3.61 14.37 14.83
C SER A 37 4.70 13.35 14.59
N ASP A 38 5.06 12.61 15.63
CA ASP A 38 5.74 11.34 15.46
C ASP A 38 4.86 10.52 14.53
N SER A 39 5.41 10.15 13.37
CA SER A 39 4.79 9.32 12.33
C SER A 39 4.59 7.87 12.78
N ASN A 40 4.28 7.67 14.06
CA ASN A 40 4.25 6.40 14.76
C ASN A 40 2.92 6.25 15.51
N ASP A 41 1.81 6.74 14.93
CA ASP A 41 0.47 6.42 15.40
C ASP A 41 0.14 4.98 14.99
N LYS A 42 0.83 4.04 15.62
CA LYS A 42 0.54 2.61 15.50
C LYS A 42 -0.86 2.41 16.05
N THR A 43 -1.74 1.85 15.24
CA THR A 43 -3.08 1.46 15.69
C THR A 43 -2.90 0.59 16.96
N PRO A 44 -3.51 0.97 18.09
CA PRO A 44 -3.22 0.30 19.35
C PRO A 44 -3.69 -1.16 19.29
N VAL A 45 -2.75 -2.08 19.51
CA VAL A 45 -2.99 -3.52 19.55
C VAL A 45 -3.18 -3.96 21.00
N TYR A 46 -4.37 -4.46 21.33
CA TYR A 46 -4.77 -4.83 22.69
C TYR A 46 -4.69 -6.35 22.94
N LEU A 47 -3.50 -6.94 22.86
CA LEU A 47 -3.31 -8.39 23.09
C LEU A 47 -3.65 -8.80 24.54
N ASP A 48 -3.49 -7.88 25.50
CA ASP A 48 -3.80 -8.06 26.92
C ASP A 48 -5.28 -8.35 27.20
N ARG A 49 -6.17 -8.02 26.25
CA ARG A 49 -7.61 -8.28 26.36
C ARG A 49 -8.02 -9.66 25.86
N ILE A 50 -7.10 -10.43 25.26
CA ILE A 50 -7.35 -11.76 24.72
C ILE A 50 -6.94 -12.80 25.77
N LYS A 51 -7.90 -13.65 26.18
CA LYS A 51 -7.63 -14.76 27.10
C LYS A 51 -7.32 -16.02 26.30
N LEU A 52 -6.14 -16.59 26.54
CA LEU A 52 -5.69 -17.82 25.90
C LEU A 52 -5.78 -19.01 26.85
N PRO A 53 -6.04 -20.23 26.35
CA PRO A 53 -5.86 -21.45 27.14
C PRO A 53 -4.41 -21.63 27.60
N PRO A 54 -4.17 -22.41 28.67
CA PRO A 54 -2.80 -22.75 29.09
C PRO A 54 -1.98 -23.36 27.94
N GLY A 55 -0.72 -22.94 27.80
CA GLY A 55 0.20 -23.42 26.77
C GLY A 55 0.15 -22.68 25.43
N TYR A 56 -0.72 -21.67 25.28
CA TYR A 56 -0.79 -20.83 24.08
C TYR A 56 -0.16 -19.46 24.30
N LYS A 57 0.41 -18.89 23.23
CA LYS A 57 0.94 -17.52 23.16
C LYS A 57 0.34 -16.82 21.93
N ILE A 58 0.13 -15.52 22.01
CA ILE A 58 -0.21 -14.67 20.88
C ILE A 58 0.79 -13.52 20.79
N GLU A 59 1.17 -13.18 19.57
CA GLU A 59 2.00 -12.03 19.23
C GLU A 59 1.46 -11.36 17.97
N LEU A 60 1.90 -10.14 17.74
CA LEU A 60 1.58 -9.41 16.51
C LEU A 60 2.48 -9.95 15.38
N TYR A 61 1.86 -10.45 14.31
CA TYR A 61 2.56 -10.92 13.11
C TYR A 61 2.95 -9.76 12.18
N ALA A 62 2.00 -8.87 11.91
CA ALA A 62 2.17 -7.66 11.10
C ALA A 62 1.11 -6.62 11.50
N ASP A 63 1.43 -5.34 11.36
CA ASP A 63 0.50 -4.22 11.50
C ASP A 63 0.26 -3.50 10.16
N GLU A 64 -0.56 -2.45 10.22
CA GLU A 64 -0.81 -1.54 9.09
C GLU A 64 -1.25 -2.27 7.80
N VAL A 65 -2.08 -3.30 7.97
CA VAL A 65 -2.88 -3.91 6.88
C VAL A 65 -4.33 -3.50 7.11
N ASP A 66 -4.65 -2.28 6.72
CA ASP A 66 -5.96 -1.70 6.95
C ASP A 66 -7.06 -2.56 6.32
N ASN A 67 -8.10 -2.85 7.11
CA ASN A 67 -9.25 -3.61 6.62
C ASN A 67 -8.89 -5.04 6.13
N ALA A 68 -7.82 -5.64 6.68
CA ALA A 68 -7.43 -7.03 6.47
C ALA A 68 -8.62 -8.00 6.65
N ARG A 69 -8.69 -9.01 5.78
CA ARG A 69 -9.74 -10.04 5.76
C ARG A 69 -9.14 -11.42 5.60
N SER A 70 -9.44 -12.13 4.50
CA SER A 70 -8.96 -13.49 4.35
C SER A 70 -7.45 -13.52 4.22
N LEU A 71 -6.89 -14.61 4.73
CA LEU A 71 -5.47 -14.91 4.73
C LEU A 71 -5.27 -16.24 4.01
N CYS A 72 -4.23 -16.35 3.18
CA CYS A 72 -3.76 -17.64 2.69
C CYS A 72 -2.22 -17.66 2.70
N MET A 73 -1.66 -18.81 3.07
CA MET A 73 -0.22 -19.02 3.14
C MET A 73 0.23 -19.83 1.92
N SER A 74 1.30 -19.40 1.27
CA SER A 74 1.97 -20.21 0.25
C SER A 74 2.95 -21.22 0.86
N PRO A 75 3.38 -22.25 0.10
CA PRO A 75 4.34 -23.23 0.58
C PRO A 75 5.71 -22.67 1.01
N ASN A 76 6.08 -21.48 0.53
CA ASN A 76 7.33 -20.81 0.91
C ASN A 76 7.17 -19.85 2.10
N GLY A 77 6.00 -19.80 2.74
CA GLY A 77 5.76 -18.99 3.93
C GLY A 77 5.33 -17.54 3.66
N THR A 78 5.08 -17.14 2.41
CA THR A 78 4.47 -15.82 2.15
C THR A 78 2.99 -15.85 2.53
N LEU A 79 2.58 -14.93 3.41
CA LEU A 79 1.18 -14.74 3.82
C LEU A 79 0.52 -13.69 2.93
N PHE A 80 -0.49 -14.10 2.17
CA PHE A 80 -1.30 -13.17 1.38
C PHE A 80 -2.51 -12.69 2.17
N VAL A 81 -2.84 -11.42 2.02
CA VAL A 81 -3.92 -10.76 2.76
C VAL A 81 -4.81 -9.98 1.81
N GLY A 82 -6.07 -10.40 1.73
CA GLY A 82 -7.12 -9.62 1.08
C GLY A 82 -7.61 -8.50 2.01
N THR A 83 -8.15 -7.43 1.44
CA THR A 83 -8.80 -6.36 2.21
C THR A 83 -10.24 -6.16 1.79
N ARG A 84 -11.04 -5.52 2.64
CA ARG A 84 -12.44 -5.19 2.30
C ARG A 84 -12.54 -3.86 1.56
N SER A 85 -12.97 -2.78 2.24
CA SER A 85 -13.20 -1.49 1.58
C SER A 85 -11.92 -0.78 1.15
N LYS A 86 -10.75 -1.27 1.60
CA LYS A 86 -9.46 -0.73 1.18
C LYS A 86 -9.15 -1.06 -0.29
N GLY A 87 -9.65 -2.19 -0.81
CA GLY A 87 -9.49 -2.54 -2.22
C GLY A 87 -8.09 -3.02 -2.61
N ASP A 88 -7.26 -3.39 -1.64
CA ASP A 88 -5.87 -3.81 -1.82
C ASP A 88 -5.68 -5.31 -1.52
N VAL A 89 -4.66 -5.92 -2.14
CA VAL A 89 -4.15 -7.26 -1.79
C VAL A 89 -2.67 -7.14 -1.41
N TYR A 90 -2.27 -7.76 -0.30
CA TYR A 90 -0.91 -7.70 0.21
C TYR A 90 -0.24 -9.08 0.23
N ALA A 91 1.09 -9.09 0.13
CA ALA A 91 1.96 -10.20 0.51
C ALA A 91 2.83 -9.75 1.69
N LEU A 92 2.86 -10.57 2.73
CA LEU A 92 3.68 -10.39 3.92
C LEU A 92 4.74 -11.49 3.94
N VAL A 93 6.00 -11.11 4.09
CA VAL A 93 7.15 -12.01 4.00
C VAL A 93 7.93 -11.97 5.31
N ASP A 94 8.09 -13.15 5.91
CA ASP A 94 9.01 -13.44 7.01
C ASP A 94 10.31 -14.00 6.40
N LYS A 95 11.43 -13.27 6.56
CA LYS A 95 12.73 -13.62 5.98
C LYS A 95 13.61 -14.39 6.93
N ASP A 96 13.46 -14.20 8.24
CA ASP A 96 14.33 -14.79 9.24
C ASP A 96 13.71 -15.99 9.98
N GLY A 97 12.44 -16.27 9.72
CA GLY A 97 11.69 -17.40 10.27
C GLY A 97 11.25 -17.18 11.72
N ASP A 98 11.24 -15.95 12.22
CA ASP A 98 10.82 -15.64 13.59
C ASP A 98 9.29 -15.57 13.77
N ASN A 99 8.52 -15.83 12.72
CA ASN A 99 7.07 -15.70 12.62
C ASN A 99 6.59 -14.25 12.77
N LYS A 100 7.33 -13.28 12.24
CA LYS A 100 6.87 -11.92 12.00
C LYS A 100 7.15 -11.51 10.56
N ALA A 101 6.30 -10.65 10.02
CA ALA A 101 6.54 -10.11 8.69
C ALA A 101 7.62 -9.04 8.73
N ASP A 102 8.72 -9.26 8.02
CA ASP A 102 9.78 -8.27 7.80
C ASP A 102 9.41 -7.32 6.67
N GLU A 103 8.69 -7.83 5.68
CA GLU A 103 8.34 -7.07 4.48
C GLU A 103 6.87 -7.18 4.15
N LYS A 104 6.32 -6.06 3.67
CA LYS A 104 4.93 -5.91 3.25
C LYS A 104 4.90 -5.33 1.85
N TYR A 105 4.37 -6.12 0.92
CA TYR A 105 4.19 -5.75 -0.48
C TYR A 105 2.72 -5.60 -0.78
N ARG A 106 2.31 -4.48 -1.39
CA ARG A 106 0.98 -4.37 -1.98
C ARG A 106 1.04 -4.91 -3.41
N LEU A 107 0.40 -6.06 -3.64
CA LEU A 107 0.39 -6.76 -4.91
C LEU A 107 -0.58 -6.12 -5.90
N ASP A 108 -1.74 -5.69 -5.41
CA ASP A 108 -2.77 -5.06 -6.24
C ASP A 108 -3.57 -4.02 -5.43
N LYS A 109 -4.26 -3.12 -6.12
CA LYS A 109 -5.01 -2.00 -5.54
C LYS A 109 -6.20 -1.58 -6.39
N GLY A 110 -7.18 -0.93 -5.77
CA GLY A 110 -8.37 -0.44 -6.47
C GLY A 110 -9.34 -1.54 -6.88
N LEU A 111 -9.23 -2.72 -6.25
CA LEU A 111 -10.14 -3.84 -6.45
C LEU A 111 -11.46 -3.59 -5.71
N ASN A 112 -12.54 -4.18 -6.23
CA ASN A 112 -13.84 -4.11 -5.57
C ASN A 112 -13.94 -5.19 -4.47
N MET A 113 -13.65 -4.80 -3.23
CA MET A 113 -13.76 -5.66 -2.03
C MET A 113 -13.04 -7.02 -2.19
N PRO A 114 -11.71 -7.06 -2.37
CA PRO A 114 -10.93 -8.29 -2.51
C PRO A 114 -10.82 -9.04 -1.17
N ASN A 115 -11.96 -9.48 -0.63
CA ASN A 115 -12.06 -10.09 0.69
C ASN A 115 -11.40 -11.46 0.73
N GLY A 116 -11.58 -12.26 -0.31
CA GLY A 116 -11.03 -13.61 -0.44
C GLY A 116 -9.69 -13.60 -1.16
N VAL A 117 -8.74 -14.40 -0.65
CA VAL A 117 -7.50 -14.75 -1.34
C VAL A 117 -7.28 -16.26 -1.21
N ALA A 118 -6.78 -16.90 -2.26
CA ALA A 118 -6.44 -18.32 -2.26
C ALA A 118 -5.16 -18.57 -3.05
N PHE A 119 -4.30 -19.46 -2.56
CA PHE A 119 -3.08 -19.85 -3.24
C PHE A 119 -3.22 -21.28 -3.77
N LYS A 120 -2.94 -21.48 -5.06
CA LYS A 120 -2.98 -22.81 -5.68
C LYS A 120 -1.98 -22.90 -6.82
N ASP A 121 -1.14 -23.94 -6.78
CA ASP A 121 -0.24 -24.33 -7.86
C ASP A 121 0.68 -23.20 -8.39
N GLY A 122 1.06 -22.25 -7.53
CA GLY A 122 1.91 -21.10 -7.88
C GLY A 122 1.14 -19.81 -8.14
N ASP A 123 -0.18 -19.88 -8.26
CA ASP A 123 -1.04 -18.75 -8.55
C ASP A 123 -1.79 -18.25 -7.30
N LEU A 124 -1.98 -16.93 -7.24
CA LEU A 124 -2.83 -16.25 -6.27
C LEU A 124 -4.16 -15.86 -6.93
N TYR A 125 -5.26 -16.20 -6.27
CA TYR A 125 -6.65 -15.94 -6.67
C TYR A 125 -7.35 -15.03 -5.68
#